data_AF-A0A2L2X994-F1
#
_entry.id   AF-A0A2L2X994-F1
#
_cell.length_a   1.000
_cell.length_b   1.000
_cell.length_c   1.000
_cell.angle_alpha   90.00
_cell.angle_beta   90.00
_cell.angle_gamma   90.00
#
_symmetry.space_group_name_H-M   'P 1'
#
loop_
_entity.id
_entity.type
_entity.pdbx_description
1 polymer ?
#
loop_
_entity_poly.entity_id
_entity_poly.type
_entity_poly.pdbx_seq_one_letter_code
_entity_poly.pdbx_strand_id
1 'polypeptide(L)'
;MNFNINNQRGIALVSVLIFITVASLLGTTVWYASTRDTSHAKSDENNTQAYFFARSGVEMAISLIKSGHCNDMEPEDKVEFYGQLDGSFSEELTDDYNIKFGIELDDADRFIIDSIGIVRNGVAGAAEAQNELKYAIPRNEIDDSDGGGGDAGGGEGDKLWALFSNELITLNGSAGIIGNVATNATASNSVNFAYSCYINNGNLYIGPGADWHQVVKFDGWERGPDTNIPDGEIINLPSYRNYPLPAFPGYPDNLTSKGTLRTEPGSISGRVQDSTGKGVGEVTIYLSPSIPGDKAKTSVETVNNPSWTAGHGTWAVYTGDQQGTVIVTPAKEGYTFNPPFRKVTGPASDVNFEATENPGGSSSQVQMDTGLPWSWEIDEDGYYDTIAVTGDRMLSINLQGGTRILRVKKLDIQQGKIVLVGDGKLILYVEETFNLNGSSKLNLDGDHNSLIMFFNGGGTLNFAGATRFVGSIYAKNASVSIAGSNNIDGSIVTGGSAVSVTGAADANPMLLYSPNASLTVSGSGKIKGTAVVKKCTMDGASRITAGTSADTAFLNSLLWGPDGPPSLFLNEPEPPREPSDTTWRDRGKWIKI
;
A
#
# COMPACT_ATOMS: atom_id res chain seq x y z
N MET A 1 -11.47 45.33 -58.57
CA MET A 1 -11.25 45.96 -57.25
C MET A 1 -10.04 45.29 -56.62
N ASN A 2 -8.90 45.99 -56.58
CA ASN A 2 -7.67 45.51 -55.95
C ASN A 2 -7.77 45.74 -54.44
N PHE A 3 -7.67 44.68 -53.64
CA PHE A 3 -7.47 44.80 -52.19
C PHE A 3 -5.99 45.05 -51.92
N ASN A 4 -5.70 46.24 -51.38
CA ASN A 4 -4.38 46.68 -50.99
C ASN A 4 -4.10 46.17 -49.56
N ILE A 5 -3.19 45.20 -49.41
CA ILE A 5 -2.76 44.70 -48.10
C ILE A 5 -1.69 45.66 -47.57
N ASN A 6 -2.06 46.49 -46.59
CA ASN A 6 -1.14 47.41 -45.94
C ASN A 6 -0.14 46.65 -45.07
N ASN A 7 1.14 46.97 -45.29
CA ASN A 7 2.32 46.37 -44.69
C ASN A 7 2.43 46.68 -43.18
N GLN A 8 1.92 45.81 -42.30
CA GLN A 8 1.99 45.95 -40.83
C GLN A 8 3.33 45.49 -40.22
N ARG A 9 4.47 45.98 -40.73
CA ARG A 9 5.79 45.53 -40.26
C ARG A 9 6.23 46.05 -38.88
N GLY A 10 5.49 46.98 -38.26
CA GLY A 10 5.85 47.56 -36.95
C GLY A 10 5.03 47.06 -35.75
N ILE A 11 3.70 46.94 -35.89
CA ILE A 11 2.78 46.60 -34.79
C ILE A 11 2.86 45.13 -34.37
N ALA A 12 3.17 44.22 -35.31
CA ALA A 12 3.31 42.80 -35.00
C ALA A 12 4.45 42.54 -33.99
N LEU A 13 5.58 43.23 -34.14
CA LEU A 13 6.73 43.10 -33.24
C LEU A 13 6.37 43.54 -31.81
N VAL A 14 5.67 44.67 -31.67
CA VAL A 14 5.25 45.21 -30.37
C VAL A 14 4.25 44.28 -29.68
N SER A 15 3.31 43.71 -30.44
CA SER A 15 2.31 42.77 -29.91
C SER A 15 2.94 41.48 -29.44
N VAL A 16 3.91 40.94 -30.19
CA VAL A 16 4.68 39.75 -29.82
C VAL A 16 5.53 40.02 -28.58
N LEU A 17 6.17 41.18 -28.49
CA LEU A 17 6.93 41.58 -27.30
C LEU A 17 6.06 41.65 -26.05
N ILE A 18 4.87 42.27 -26.14
CA ILE A 18 3.93 42.32 -25.01
C ILE A 18 3.49 40.90 -24.62
N PHE A 19 3.18 40.05 -25.60
CA PHE A 19 2.76 38.68 -25.34
C PHE A 19 3.85 37.85 -24.66
N ILE A 20 5.10 37.97 -25.13
CA ILE A 20 6.27 37.33 -24.50
C ILE A 20 6.42 37.86 -23.07
N THR A 21 6.32 39.18 -22.85
CA THR A 21 6.50 39.78 -21.53
C THR A 21 5.45 39.28 -20.53
N VAL A 22 4.17 39.19 -20.95
CA VAL A 22 3.08 38.67 -20.12
C VAL A 22 3.24 37.16 -19.87
N ALA A 23 3.62 36.39 -20.89
CA ALA A 23 3.88 34.95 -20.75
C ALA A 23 5.07 34.68 -19.82
N SER A 24 6.12 35.50 -19.87
CA SER A 24 7.27 35.40 -18.97
C SER A 24 6.90 35.74 -17.52
N LEU A 25 6.08 36.77 -17.31
CA LEU A 25 5.56 37.13 -15.98
C LEU A 25 4.69 36.01 -15.38
N LEU A 26 3.79 35.42 -16.17
CA LEU A 26 2.96 34.30 -15.73
C LEU A 26 3.78 33.03 -15.48
N GLY A 27 4.72 32.72 -16.38
CA GLY A 27 5.61 31.57 -16.26
C GLY A 27 6.50 31.64 -15.03
N THR A 28 7.04 32.82 -14.71
CA THR A 28 7.86 33.02 -13.51
C THR A 28 7.06 32.87 -12.22
N THR A 29 5.80 33.33 -12.17
CA THR A 29 4.94 33.10 -10.99
C THR A 29 4.59 31.63 -10.77
N VAL A 30 4.30 30.86 -11.83
CA VAL A 30 4.00 29.42 -11.72
C VAL A 30 5.24 28.64 -11.33
N TRP A 31 6.39 28.96 -11.93
CA TRP A 31 7.67 28.34 -11.57
C TRP A 31 8.06 28.63 -10.11
N TYR A 32 7.86 29.86 -9.64
CA TYR A 32 8.13 30.24 -8.25
C TYR A 32 7.25 29.50 -7.24
N ALA A 33 5.93 29.39 -7.52
CA ALA A 33 5.01 28.63 -6.67
C ALA A 33 5.34 27.13 -6.66
N SER A 34 5.56 26.55 -7.84
CA SER A 34 5.86 25.11 -7.99
C SER A 34 7.16 24.71 -7.30
N THR A 35 8.21 25.52 -7.40
CA THR A 35 9.52 25.19 -6.81
C THR A 35 9.46 25.28 -5.28
N ARG A 36 8.65 26.19 -4.74
CA ARG A 36 8.44 26.35 -3.30
C ARG A 36 7.67 25.16 -2.71
N ASP A 37 6.63 24.70 -3.39
CA ASP A 37 5.84 23.55 -2.93
C ASP A 37 6.66 22.24 -2.97
N THR A 38 7.48 22.03 -4.02
CA THR A 38 8.37 20.86 -4.08
C THR A 38 9.45 20.87 -3.00
N SER A 39 9.97 22.06 -2.66
CA SER A 39 10.99 22.19 -1.60
C SER A 39 10.39 21.99 -0.21
N HIS A 40 9.15 22.45 0.03
CA HIS A 40 8.44 22.21 1.29
C HIS A 40 8.09 20.73 1.45
N ALA A 41 7.55 20.08 0.41
CA ALA A 41 7.24 18.66 0.46
C ALA A 41 8.48 17.79 0.72
N LYS A 42 9.61 18.11 0.09
CA LYS A 42 10.87 17.38 0.33
C LYS A 42 11.41 17.62 1.74
N SER A 43 11.32 18.85 2.25
CA SER A 43 11.69 19.17 3.62
C SER A 43 10.81 18.44 4.65
N ASP A 44 9.50 18.35 4.40
CA ASP A 44 8.55 17.68 5.30
C ASP A 44 8.75 16.17 5.30
N GLU A 45 9.02 15.57 4.14
CA GLU A 45 9.40 14.17 4.00
C GLU A 45 10.70 13.87 4.77
N ASN A 46 11.75 14.65 4.54
CA ASN A 46 13.04 14.48 5.23
C ASN A 46 12.91 14.68 6.75
N ASN A 47 12.12 15.66 7.22
CA ASN A 47 11.87 15.90 8.64
C ASN A 47 11.10 14.75 9.31
N THR A 48 10.13 14.18 8.59
CA THR A 48 9.35 13.03 9.06
C THR A 48 10.24 11.79 9.15
N GLN A 49 11.08 11.55 8.15
CA GLN A 49 12.04 10.44 8.16
C GLN A 49 13.09 10.59 9.28
N ALA A 50 13.63 11.80 9.49
CA ALA A 50 14.54 12.09 10.60
C ALA A 50 13.88 11.84 11.97
N TYR A 51 12.59 12.18 12.12
CA TYR A 51 11.83 11.86 13.34
C TYR A 51 11.71 10.35 13.58
N PHE A 52 11.42 9.56 12.54
CA PHE A 52 11.34 8.10 12.67
C PHE A 52 12.69 7.48 13.06
N PHE A 53 13.79 7.95 12.47
CA PHE A 53 15.14 7.51 12.86
C PHE A 53 15.47 7.84 14.33
N ALA A 54 15.14 9.05 14.80
CA ALA A 54 15.32 9.43 16.20
C ALA A 54 14.48 8.55 17.14
N ARG A 55 13.26 8.20 16.75
CA ARG A 55 12.39 7.33 17.55
C ARG A 55 12.94 5.90 17.62
N SER A 56 13.41 5.36 16.50
CA SER A 56 14.06 4.04 16.45
C SER A 56 15.31 3.99 17.32
N GLY A 57 16.08 5.07 17.41
CA GLY A 57 17.25 5.13 18.31
C GLY A 57 16.89 5.02 19.79
N VAL A 58 15.77 5.61 20.23
CA VAL A 58 15.28 5.43 21.62
C VAL A 58 14.86 3.98 21.90
N GLU A 59 14.20 3.34 20.95
CA GLU A 59 13.79 1.94 21.06
C GLU A 59 15.01 1.00 21.16
N MET A 60 16.05 1.23 20.36
CA MET A 60 17.30 0.46 20.39
C MET A 60 18.08 0.69 21.69
N ALA A 61 18.14 1.93 22.17
CA ALA A 61 18.77 2.27 23.44
C ALA A 61 18.13 1.53 24.61
N ILE A 62 16.80 1.46 24.66
CA ILE A 62 16.09 0.71 25.70
C ILE A 62 16.37 -0.79 25.59
N SER A 63 16.45 -1.34 24.38
CA SER A 63 16.83 -2.74 24.19
C SER A 63 18.25 -3.05 24.73
N LEU A 64 19.20 -2.12 24.58
CA LEU A 64 20.55 -2.28 25.11
C LEU A 64 20.55 -2.23 26.65
N ILE A 65 19.81 -1.29 27.24
CA ILE A 65 19.68 -1.20 28.70
C ILE A 65 19.06 -2.48 29.27
N LYS A 66 17.98 -2.97 28.66
CA LYS A 66 17.33 -4.25 29.02
C LYS A 66 18.23 -5.48 28.88
N SER A 67 19.14 -5.46 27.90
CA SER A 67 20.10 -6.55 27.70
C SER A 67 21.23 -6.58 28.75
N GLY A 68 21.23 -5.60 29.67
CA GLY A 68 22.22 -5.46 30.73
C GLY A 68 23.52 -4.76 30.30
N HIS A 69 23.56 -4.20 29.09
CA HIS A 69 24.75 -3.54 28.53
C HIS A 69 25.14 -2.25 29.30
N CYS A 70 24.16 -1.65 30.00
CA CYS A 70 24.33 -0.39 30.75
C CYS A 70 24.29 -0.59 32.28
N ASN A 71 24.39 -1.84 32.77
CA ASN A 71 24.23 -2.15 34.19
C ASN A 71 25.36 -1.59 35.07
N ASP A 72 26.56 -1.50 34.52
CA ASP A 72 27.76 -1.03 35.23
C ASP A 72 27.95 0.50 35.13
N MET A 73 26.98 1.24 34.57
CA MET A 73 27.04 2.71 34.47
C MET A 73 26.79 3.37 35.83
N GLU A 74 27.67 4.29 36.22
CA GLU A 74 27.53 5.17 37.38
C GLU A 74 26.86 6.51 36.98
N PRO A 75 26.34 7.29 37.94
CA PRO A 75 25.80 8.63 37.64
C PRO A 75 26.84 9.50 36.93
N GLU A 76 26.38 10.27 35.95
CA GLU A 76 27.17 11.09 35.00
C GLU A 76 27.90 10.30 33.89
N ASP A 77 27.87 8.95 33.90
CA ASP A 77 28.41 8.16 32.79
C ASP A 77 27.56 8.32 31.54
N LYS A 78 28.23 8.45 30.39
CA LYS A 78 27.60 8.57 29.08
C LYS A 78 28.27 7.67 28.05
N VAL A 79 27.45 6.92 27.32
CA VAL A 79 27.87 6.12 26.16
C VAL A 79 27.09 6.57 24.93
N GLU A 80 27.73 6.60 23.77
CA GLU A 80 27.11 7.01 22.51
C GLU A 80 27.24 5.92 21.47
N PHE A 81 26.18 5.70 20.70
CA PHE A 81 26.10 4.71 19.64
C PHE A 81 25.72 5.35 18.31
N TYR A 82 26.27 4.79 17.24
CA TYR A 82 26.10 5.25 15.87
C TYR A 82 25.70 4.06 14.97
N GLY A 83 24.73 4.24 14.08
CA GLY A 83 24.30 3.17 13.18
C GLY A 83 23.21 3.54 12.18
N GLN A 84 22.74 2.53 11.46
CA GLN A 84 21.65 2.58 10.49
C GLN A 84 20.57 1.56 10.89
N LEU A 85 19.34 1.71 10.38
CA LEU A 85 18.19 0.88 10.79
C LEU A 85 18.36 -0.61 10.41
N ASP A 86 19.15 -0.89 9.39
CA ASP A 86 19.46 -2.20 8.81
C ASP A 86 20.86 -2.72 9.19
N GLY A 87 21.62 -1.97 10.00
CA GLY A 87 22.99 -2.29 10.41
C GLY A 87 23.15 -2.48 11.93
N SER A 88 24.34 -2.91 12.34
CA SER A 88 24.73 -2.96 13.76
C SER A 88 25.10 -1.57 14.28
N PHE A 89 24.79 -1.29 15.55
CA PHE A 89 25.22 -0.07 16.24
C PHE A 89 26.62 -0.26 16.85
N SER A 90 27.44 0.79 16.79
CA SER A 90 28.81 0.82 17.33
C SER A 90 29.04 2.07 18.17
N GLU A 91 29.91 1.97 19.18
CA GLU A 91 30.40 3.13 19.95
C GLU A 91 31.45 3.94 19.18
N GLU A 92 32.06 3.34 18.16
CA GLU A 92 32.98 4.04 17.28
C GLU A 92 32.22 4.95 16.32
N LEU A 93 32.54 6.25 16.33
CA LEU A 93 31.99 7.23 15.41
C LEU A 93 32.35 6.84 13.97
N THR A 94 31.33 6.56 13.17
CA THR A 94 31.45 6.42 11.72
C THR A 94 30.94 7.69 11.04
N ASP A 95 31.41 7.97 9.82
CA ASP A 95 30.87 9.08 9.03
C ASP A 95 29.51 8.73 8.39
N ASP A 96 29.11 7.44 8.41
CA ASP A 96 27.92 6.90 7.76
C ASP A 96 26.94 6.30 8.78
N TYR A 97 26.06 7.15 9.33
CA TYR A 97 24.99 6.76 10.24
C TYR A 97 23.76 7.65 10.02
N ASN A 98 22.58 7.07 10.17
CA ASN A 98 21.30 7.79 10.12
C ASN A 98 20.67 7.91 11.50
N ILE A 99 21.21 7.19 12.49
CA ILE A 99 20.77 7.21 13.88
C ILE A 99 22.01 7.36 14.76
N LYS A 100 21.99 8.39 15.61
CA LYS A 100 22.86 8.51 16.77
C LYS A 100 21.99 8.40 18.00
N PHE A 101 22.41 7.67 19.03
CA PHE A 101 21.81 7.81 20.34
C PHE A 101 22.84 7.73 21.46
N GLY A 102 22.68 8.57 22.48
CA GLY A 102 23.43 8.52 23.72
C GLY A 102 22.57 7.99 24.85
N ILE A 103 23.17 7.22 25.76
CA ILE A 103 22.57 6.79 27.02
C ILE A 103 23.44 7.40 28.13
N GLU A 104 22.80 8.15 29.02
CA GLU A 104 23.40 8.77 30.19
C GLU A 104 22.63 8.33 31.43
N LEU A 105 23.31 8.10 32.55
CA LEU A 105 22.63 7.93 33.84
C LEU A 105 22.72 9.22 34.63
N ASP A 106 21.57 9.80 35.01
CA ASP A 106 21.56 11.02 35.83
C ASP A 106 21.66 10.74 37.34
N ASP A 107 21.91 11.80 38.11
CA ASP A 107 21.98 11.77 39.59
C ASP A 107 20.69 11.28 40.28
N ALA A 108 19.57 11.22 39.54
CA ALA A 108 18.28 10.77 40.02
C ALA A 108 18.01 9.29 39.68
N ASP A 109 19.04 8.55 39.25
CA ASP A 109 18.99 7.13 38.85
C ASP A 109 18.06 6.87 37.66
N ARG A 110 18.05 7.80 36.69
CA ARG A 110 17.29 7.69 35.45
C ARG A 110 18.22 7.59 34.26
N PHE A 111 17.91 6.69 33.35
CA PHE A 111 18.52 6.69 32.03
C PHE A 111 17.93 7.81 31.20
N ILE A 112 18.78 8.72 30.75
CA ILE A 112 18.49 9.77 29.79
C ILE A 112 19.01 9.31 28.44
N ILE A 113 18.11 9.20 27.47
CA ILE A 113 18.40 8.75 26.12
C ILE A 113 18.24 9.93 25.19
N ASP A 114 19.33 10.31 24.55
CA ASP A 114 19.39 11.36 23.54
C ASP A 114 19.53 10.76 22.16
N SER A 115 18.47 10.75 21.37
CA SER A 115 18.51 10.19 20.02
C SER A 115 18.32 11.24 18.94
N ILE A 116 19.23 11.23 17.95
CA ILE A 116 19.20 12.09 16.78
C ILE A 116 19.04 11.20 15.54
N GLY A 117 17.98 11.46 14.78
CA GLY A 117 17.78 10.91 13.46
C GLY A 117 18.25 11.90 12.39
N ILE A 118 19.00 11.41 11.41
CA ILE A 118 19.65 12.24 10.39
C ILE A 118 19.29 11.70 9.01
N VAL A 119 18.88 12.61 8.11
CA VAL A 119 18.68 12.32 6.68
C VAL A 119 19.76 13.05 5.87
N ARG A 120 20.47 12.34 4.99
CA ARG A 120 21.56 12.87 4.15
C ARG A 120 21.34 12.45 2.70
N ASN A 121 21.52 13.37 1.73
CA ASN A 121 21.65 13.00 0.32
C ASN A 121 23.09 13.22 -0.16
N GLY A 122 23.79 12.13 -0.45
CA GLY A 122 24.94 12.11 -1.36
C GLY A 122 26.26 12.71 -0.88
N VAL A 123 26.35 13.30 0.33
CA VAL A 123 27.62 13.76 0.92
C VAL A 123 27.66 13.45 2.42
N ALA A 124 28.70 12.74 2.87
CA ALA A 124 28.95 12.49 4.29
C ALA A 124 29.15 13.83 5.04
N GLY A 125 28.39 14.04 6.13
CA GLY A 125 28.48 15.22 6.98
C GLY A 125 27.52 16.39 6.67
N ALA A 126 26.79 16.37 5.55
CA ALA A 126 25.76 17.38 5.25
C ALA A 126 24.36 16.82 5.53
N ALA A 127 23.78 17.14 6.69
CA ALA A 127 22.43 16.74 7.01
C ALA A 127 21.39 17.64 6.32
N GLU A 128 20.44 17.04 5.62
CA GLU A 128 19.32 17.74 5.01
C GLU A 128 18.15 17.94 5.98
N ALA A 129 17.99 17.01 6.92
CA ALA A 129 17.09 17.12 8.05
C ALA A 129 17.68 16.40 9.25
N GLN A 130 17.45 16.95 10.43
CA GLN A 130 17.76 16.33 11.71
C GLN A 130 16.57 16.51 12.64
N ASN A 131 16.26 15.45 13.39
CA ASN A 131 15.29 15.52 14.46
C ASN A 131 15.92 14.88 15.69
N GLU A 132 15.77 15.55 16.83
CA GLU A 132 16.31 15.10 18.10
C GLU A 132 15.15 14.80 19.03
N LEU A 133 15.20 13.64 19.66
CA LEU A 133 14.27 13.22 20.68
C LEU A 133 15.04 12.83 21.94
N LYS A 134 14.59 13.36 23.08
CA LYS A 134 15.14 13.03 24.39
C LYS A 134 14.09 12.24 25.17
N TYR A 135 14.50 11.15 25.80
CA TYR A 135 13.62 10.26 26.57
C TYR A 135 14.27 9.93 27.91
N ALA A 136 13.52 10.01 29.01
CA ALA A 136 14.04 9.72 30.35
C ALA A 136 13.23 8.61 31.01
N ILE A 137 13.88 7.57 31.55
CA ILE A 137 13.21 6.47 32.25
C ILE A 137 13.95 6.10 33.53
N PRO A 138 13.26 5.92 34.67
CA PRO A 138 13.92 5.44 35.89
C PRO A 138 14.53 4.05 35.70
N ARG A 139 15.72 3.79 36.26
CA ARG A 139 16.44 2.52 36.08
C ARG A 139 15.64 1.30 36.55
N ASN A 140 14.92 1.42 37.66
CA ASN A 140 14.08 0.36 38.25
C ASN A 140 12.81 0.04 37.42
N GLU A 141 12.50 0.86 36.43
CA GLU A 141 11.28 0.77 35.62
C GLU A 141 11.54 0.05 34.27
N ILE A 142 12.75 -0.49 34.05
CA ILE A 142 13.18 -1.06 32.77
C ILE A 142 12.95 -2.57 32.64
N ASP A 143 12.92 -3.33 33.74
CA ASP A 143 12.77 -4.79 33.68
C ASP A 143 11.31 -5.23 33.55
N ASP A 144 11.02 -6.00 32.49
CA ASP A 144 9.75 -6.74 32.27
C ASP A 144 9.86 -8.18 32.84
N SER A 145 10.43 -8.35 34.04
CA SER A 145 10.70 -9.68 34.59
C SER A 145 9.61 -10.17 35.55
N ASP A 146 8.61 -10.86 35.00
CA ASP A 146 8.00 -12.02 35.67
C ASP A 146 8.17 -13.24 34.76
N GLY A 147 9.31 -13.92 34.92
CA GLY A 147 9.58 -15.21 34.31
C GLY A 147 9.07 -16.34 35.19
N GLY A 148 8.29 -17.27 34.62
CA GLY A 148 7.96 -18.53 35.27
C GLY A 148 6.90 -19.32 34.50
N GLY A 149 7.35 -20.25 33.66
CA GLY A 149 6.46 -21.12 32.89
C GLY A 149 5.58 -22.02 33.75
N GLY A 150 4.39 -22.34 33.22
CA GLY A 150 3.50 -23.34 33.77
C GLY A 150 2.05 -22.92 33.69
N ASP A 151 1.31 -23.63 32.83
CA ASP A 151 -0.14 -23.76 32.78
C ASP A 151 -1.01 -22.61 32.25
N ALA A 152 -1.94 -23.05 31.40
CA ALA A 152 -2.97 -22.28 30.75
C ALA A 152 -3.82 -21.50 31.75
N GLY A 153 -3.73 -20.18 31.70
CA GLY A 153 -4.64 -19.24 32.33
C GLY A 153 -4.46 -17.89 31.65
N GLY A 154 -5.43 -17.47 30.84
CA GLY A 154 -5.35 -16.23 30.06
C GLY A 154 -5.36 -14.99 30.96
N GLY A 155 -4.20 -14.33 31.07
CA GLY A 155 -4.08 -12.98 31.61
C GLY A 155 -4.64 -11.92 30.66
N GLU A 156 -5.32 -10.91 31.21
CA GLU A 156 -5.98 -9.80 30.52
C GLU A 156 -4.99 -8.80 29.89
N GLY A 157 -4.30 -9.20 28.83
CA GLY A 157 -3.72 -8.24 27.87
C GLY A 157 -4.83 -7.67 26.97
N ASP A 158 -4.73 -6.40 26.57
CA ASP A 158 -5.68 -5.66 25.73
C ASP A 158 -6.34 -6.53 24.63
N LYS A 159 -7.57 -6.99 24.89
CA LYS A 159 -8.26 -7.95 24.00
C LYS A 159 -9.01 -7.21 22.90
N LEU A 160 -8.58 -7.41 21.66
CA LEU A 160 -9.26 -6.98 20.44
C LEU A 160 -10.66 -7.60 20.32
N TRP A 161 -11.52 -6.93 19.55
CA TRP A 161 -12.76 -7.55 19.09
C TRP A 161 -12.47 -8.69 18.11
N ALA A 162 -13.04 -9.87 18.35
CA ALA A 162 -13.27 -10.82 17.25
C ALA A 162 -14.33 -10.25 16.30
N LEU A 163 -15.41 -9.71 16.87
CA LEU A 163 -16.51 -9.10 16.15
C LEU A 163 -17.05 -7.91 16.91
N PHE A 164 -17.14 -6.76 16.24
CA PHE A 164 -18.01 -5.66 16.60
C PHE A 164 -19.13 -5.55 15.57
N SER A 165 -20.38 -5.57 16.01
CA SER A 165 -21.56 -5.31 15.16
C SER A 165 -22.36 -4.15 15.73
N ASN A 166 -22.59 -3.07 14.97
CA ASN A 166 -23.29 -1.90 15.50
C ASN A 166 -24.75 -2.21 15.90
N GLU A 167 -25.42 -3.12 15.18
CA GLU A 167 -26.83 -3.45 15.39
C GLU A 167 -26.98 -4.96 15.69
N LEU A 168 -27.30 -5.77 14.68
CA LEU A 168 -27.75 -7.14 14.87
C LEU A 168 -26.58 -8.14 14.86
N ILE A 169 -26.64 -9.15 15.72
CA ILE A 169 -25.82 -10.37 15.64
C ILE A 169 -26.77 -11.56 15.60
N THR A 170 -26.66 -12.42 14.60
CA THR A 170 -27.46 -13.65 14.49
C THR A 170 -26.56 -14.81 14.15
N LEU A 171 -26.54 -15.83 15.01
CA LEU A 171 -25.75 -17.06 14.83
C LEU A 171 -26.72 -18.23 14.65
N ASN A 172 -26.61 -18.91 13.50
CA ASN A 172 -27.42 -20.07 13.13
C ASN A 172 -26.56 -21.31 12.88
N GLY A 173 -27.21 -22.48 12.84
CA GLY A 173 -26.54 -23.76 12.62
C GLY A 173 -25.57 -24.07 13.77
N SER A 174 -24.30 -24.20 13.43
CA SER A 174 -23.17 -24.46 14.33
C SER A 174 -22.11 -23.36 14.24
N ALA A 175 -22.53 -22.14 13.88
CA ALA A 175 -21.64 -20.99 13.79
C ALA A 175 -21.02 -20.68 15.15
N GLY A 176 -19.77 -20.20 15.16
CA GLY A 176 -19.22 -19.71 16.42
C GLY A 176 -18.10 -18.70 16.27
N ILE A 177 -17.80 -18.06 17.40
CA ILE A 177 -16.80 -17.00 17.51
C ILE A 177 -15.78 -17.38 18.59
N ILE A 178 -14.50 -17.07 18.37
CA ILE A 178 -13.44 -17.15 19.40
C ILE A 178 -12.94 -15.74 19.67
N GLY A 179 -13.02 -15.29 20.92
CA GLY A 179 -12.63 -13.94 21.34
C GLY A 179 -13.82 -13.03 21.61
N ASN A 180 -13.54 -11.80 22.02
CA ASN A 180 -14.55 -10.85 22.47
C ASN A 180 -15.49 -10.42 21.33
N VAL A 181 -16.78 -10.32 21.64
CA VAL A 181 -17.82 -9.86 20.73
C VAL A 181 -18.49 -8.64 21.31
N ALA A 182 -18.76 -7.62 20.51
CA ALA A 182 -19.39 -6.38 20.98
C ALA A 182 -20.51 -5.92 20.04
N THR A 183 -21.54 -5.28 20.62
CA THR A 183 -22.58 -4.56 19.91
C THR A 183 -23.07 -3.34 20.68
N ASN A 184 -23.45 -2.29 19.96
CA ASN A 184 -24.15 -1.14 20.53
C ASN A 184 -25.65 -1.40 20.79
N ALA A 185 -26.15 -2.58 20.43
CA ALA A 185 -27.58 -2.85 20.46
C ALA A 185 -28.17 -2.92 21.87
N THR A 186 -29.32 -2.27 22.03
CA THR A 186 -30.14 -2.28 23.24
C THR A 186 -31.57 -2.78 22.99
N ALA A 187 -31.94 -3.00 21.73
CA ALA A 187 -33.27 -3.50 21.36
C ALA A 187 -33.40 -5.00 21.63
N SER A 188 -34.62 -5.46 21.92
CA SER A 188 -34.89 -6.86 22.21
C SER A 188 -34.51 -7.79 21.05
N ASN A 189 -33.95 -8.96 21.36
CA ASN A 189 -33.52 -9.99 20.41
C ASN A 189 -32.52 -9.47 19.34
N SER A 190 -31.66 -8.52 19.72
CA SER A 190 -30.62 -8.01 18.81
C SER A 190 -29.40 -8.93 18.70
N VAL A 191 -29.23 -9.84 19.67
CA VAL A 191 -28.22 -10.91 19.63
C VAL A 191 -28.95 -12.25 19.73
N ASN A 192 -28.90 -13.06 18.67
CA ASN A 192 -29.63 -14.33 18.61
C ASN A 192 -28.66 -15.50 18.44
N PHE A 193 -28.76 -16.49 19.32
CA PHE A 193 -28.04 -17.76 19.25
C PHE A 193 -29.00 -18.89 18.93
N ALA A 194 -28.76 -19.63 17.84
CA ALA A 194 -29.37 -20.94 17.65
C ALA A 194 -28.70 -22.01 18.53
N TYR A 195 -29.32 -23.18 18.61
CA TYR A 195 -28.97 -24.27 19.54
C TYR A 195 -27.46 -24.54 19.65
N SER A 196 -26.74 -24.74 18.54
CA SER A 196 -25.34 -25.16 18.56
C SER A 196 -24.33 -24.02 18.35
N CYS A 197 -24.76 -22.76 18.50
CA CYS A 197 -23.90 -21.60 18.29
C CYS A 197 -23.17 -21.19 19.56
N TYR A 198 -21.99 -20.56 19.44
CA TYR A 198 -21.21 -20.22 20.63
C TYR A 198 -20.21 -19.08 20.45
N ILE A 199 -19.87 -18.41 21.55
CA ILE A 199 -18.70 -17.56 21.74
C ILE A 199 -17.80 -18.26 22.76
N ASN A 200 -16.56 -18.57 22.40
CA ASN A 200 -15.58 -19.14 23.34
C ASN A 200 -14.43 -18.17 23.56
N ASN A 201 -13.75 -18.29 24.71
CA ASN A 201 -12.58 -17.50 25.09
C ASN A 201 -12.79 -15.99 24.93
N GLY A 202 -13.99 -15.50 25.28
CA GLY A 202 -14.33 -14.09 25.12
C GLY A 202 -15.72 -13.76 25.66
N ASN A 203 -15.89 -12.49 26.00
CA ASN A 203 -17.13 -11.94 26.52
C ASN A 203 -18.03 -11.43 25.38
N LEU A 204 -19.32 -11.31 25.67
CA LEU A 204 -20.29 -10.59 24.83
C LEU A 204 -20.60 -9.23 25.47
N TYR A 205 -20.17 -8.15 24.81
CA TYR A 205 -20.50 -6.78 25.20
C TYR A 205 -21.76 -6.31 24.47
N ILE A 206 -22.78 -5.89 25.21
CA ILE A 206 -24.04 -5.34 24.68
C ILE A 206 -24.11 -3.83 24.91
N GLY A 207 -25.08 -3.15 24.30
CA GLY A 207 -25.17 -1.69 24.34
C GLY A 207 -25.22 -1.14 25.79
N PRO A 208 -24.70 0.08 26.03
CA PRO A 208 -24.67 0.67 27.36
C PRO A 208 -26.06 0.71 28.01
N GLY A 209 -26.16 0.22 29.24
CA GLY A 209 -27.41 0.20 30.02
C GLY A 209 -28.48 -0.79 29.54
N ALA A 210 -28.16 -1.66 28.59
CA ALA A 210 -29.09 -2.70 28.14
C ALA A 210 -29.28 -3.82 29.19
N ASP A 211 -30.51 -4.33 29.28
CA ASP A 211 -30.80 -5.59 29.99
C ASP A 211 -30.55 -6.77 29.04
N TRP A 212 -29.57 -7.61 29.39
CA TRP A 212 -29.19 -8.74 28.55
C TRP A 212 -30.32 -9.76 28.38
N HIS A 213 -31.23 -9.91 29.35
CA HIS A 213 -32.37 -10.83 29.25
C HIS A 213 -33.36 -10.42 28.14
N GLN A 214 -33.31 -9.15 27.71
CA GLN A 214 -34.12 -8.65 26.60
C GLN A 214 -33.34 -8.69 25.29
N VAL A 215 -32.06 -8.26 25.32
CA VAL A 215 -31.24 -8.09 24.12
C VAL A 215 -30.77 -9.42 23.53
N VAL A 216 -30.44 -10.38 24.40
CA VAL A 216 -29.85 -11.65 24.01
C VAL A 216 -30.89 -12.76 24.08
N LYS A 217 -31.07 -13.46 22.95
CA LYS A 217 -31.98 -14.58 22.81
C LYS A 217 -31.20 -15.86 22.57
N PHE A 218 -31.46 -16.88 23.39
CA PHE A 218 -30.95 -18.22 23.23
C PHE A 218 -32.07 -19.15 22.77
N ASP A 219 -32.02 -19.60 21.52
CA ASP A 219 -33.01 -20.50 20.94
C ASP A 219 -32.64 -21.97 21.17
N GLY A 220 -33.47 -22.67 21.93
CA GLY A 220 -33.30 -24.09 22.19
C GLY A 220 -33.74 -24.53 23.59
N TRP A 221 -33.90 -25.84 23.77
CA TRP A 221 -34.14 -26.42 25.08
C TRP A 221 -32.87 -26.28 25.95
N GLU A 222 -33.03 -25.76 27.18
CA GLU A 222 -31.94 -25.57 28.16
C GLU A 222 -30.75 -24.76 27.62
N ARG A 223 -31.02 -23.77 26.74
CA ARG A 223 -30.00 -22.85 26.22
C ARG A 223 -29.94 -21.55 27.01
N GLY A 224 -28.73 -21.05 27.17
CA GLY A 224 -28.42 -19.86 27.96
C GLY A 224 -26.94 -19.52 27.93
N PRO A 225 -26.53 -18.48 28.69
CA PRO A 225 -25.15 -18.00 28.74
C PRO A 225 -24.13 -19.12 28.99
N ASP A 226 -24.35 -19.97 29.99
CA ASP A 226 -23.44 -21.08 30.35
C ASP A 226 -23.20 -22.10 29.23
N THR A 227 -24.11 -22.19 28.25
CA THR A 227 -23.97 -23.14 27.13
C THR A 227 -23.47 -22.50 25.84
N ASN A 228 -23.77 -21.22 25.61
CA ASN A 228 -23.47 -20.52 24.36
C ASN A 228 -22.28 -19.55 24.53
N ILE A 229 -21.92 -19.19 25.76
CA ILE A 229 -20.78 -18.34 26.14
C ILE A 229 -20.11 -18.98 27.39
N PRO A 230 -19.65 -20.23 27.30
CA PRO A 230 -19.26 -21.02 28.48
C PRO A 230 -18.06 -20.46 29.26
N ASP A 231 -17.18 -19.71 28.58
CA ASP A 231 -15.92 -19.19 29.12
C ASP A 231 -15.92 -17.64 29.22
N GLY A 232 -17.09 -17.02 29.22
CA GLY A 232 -17.21 -15.56 29.20
C GLY A 232 -18.52 -15.06 29.78
N GLU A 233 -18.64 -13.73 29.83
CA GLU A 233 -19.79 -13.06 30.43
C GLU A 233 -20.52 -12.17 29.42
N ILE A 234 -21.78 -11.86 29.73
CA ILE A 234 -22.54 -10.82 29.03
C ILE A 234 -22.45 -9.52 29.82
N ILE A 235 -21.81 -8.52 29.25
CA ILE A 235 -21.42 -7.29 29.94
C ILE A 235 -21.95 -6.09 29.14
N ASN A 236 -22.31 -4.98 29.80
CA ASN A 236 -22.59 -3.75 29.08
C ASN A 236 -21.29 -3.08 28.63
N LEU A 237 -21.29 -2.54 27.41
CA LEU A 237 -20.28 -1.57 27.00
C LEU A 237 -20.32 -0.35 27.94
N PRO A 238 -19.15 0.21 28.31
CA PRO A 238 -19.10 1.41 29.15
C PRO A 238 -19.68 2.64 28.45
N SER A 239 -19.52 2.71 27.12
CA SER A 239 -20.00 3.79 26.27
C SER A 239 -20.35 3.28 24.88
N TYR A 240 -21.12 4.09 24.14
CA TYR A 240 -21.44 3.80 22.75
C TYR A 240 -20.16 3.87 21.90
N ARG A 241 -19.90 2.83 21.10
CA ARG A 241 -18.72 2.76 20.22
C ARG A 241 -19.02 3.30 18.83
N ASN A 242 -18.29 4.31 18.39
CA ASN A 242 -18.47 4.89 17.05
C ASN A 242 -17.34 4.45 16.11
N TYR A 243 -17.71 3.90 14.95
CA TYR A 243 -16.78 3.43 13.92
C TYR A 243 -17.06 4.16 12.59
N PRO A 244 -16.51 5.37 12.39
CA PRO A 244 -16.68 6.12 11.14
C PRO A 244 -15.91 5.47 9.98
N LEU A 245 -16.21 5.85 8.73
CA LEU A 245 -15.33 5.51 7.60
C LEU A 245 -14.25 6.58 7.44
N PRO A 246 -12.99 6.22 7.11
CA PRO A 246 -11.96 7.20 6.77
C PRO A 246 -12.30 7.87 5.43
N ALA A 247 -11.79 9.07 5.19
CA ALA A 247 -11.90 9.70 3.88
C ALA A 247 -11.19 8.85 2.81
N PHE A 248 -11.82 8.70 1.65
CA PHE A 248 -11.19 8.03 0.50
C PHE A 248 -10.17 9.01 -0.13
N PRO A 249 -8.93 8.58 -0.38
CA PRO A 249 -7.91 9.48 -0.95
C PRO A 249 -8.29 9.95 -2.35
N GLY A 250 -7.87 11.18 -2.69
CA GLY A 250 -7.91 11.68 -4.06
C GLY A 250 -6.95 10.89 -4.97
N TYR A 251 -7.25 10.88 -6.27
CA TYR A 251 -6.33 10.26 -7.23
C TYR A 251 -5.11 11.14 -7.48
N PRO A 252 -3.94 10.53 -7.75
CA PRO A 252 -2.81 11.27 -8.28
C PRO A 252 -3.14 11.78 -9.70
N ASP A 253 -2.93 13.08 -9.91
CA ASP A 253 -3.25 13.78 -11.17
C ASP A 253 -2.01 14.04 -12.04
N ASN A 254 -0.82 13.80 -11.51
CA ASN A 254 0.48 14.04 -12.14
C ASN A 254 1.14 12.78 -12.71
N LEU A 255 0.37 11.72 -13.01
CA LEU A 255 0.90 10.48 -13.57
C LEU A 255 0.95 10.51 -15.09
N THR A 256 2.06 10.04 -15.65
CA THR A 256 2.19 9.86 -17.10
C THR A 256 1.30 8.72 -17.57
N SER A 257 0.52 8.95 -18.63
CA SER A 257 -0.26 7.87 -19.25
C SER A 257 0.65 6.84 -19.92
N LYS A 258 0.48 5.58 -19.54
CA LYS A 258 1.16 4.41 -20.08
C LYS A 258 0.23 3.55 -20.96
N GLY A 259 -1.04 3.97 -21.12
CA GLY A 259 -2.02 3.31 -21.98
C GLY A 259 -2.46 1.94 -21.46
N THR A 260 -2.44 0.93 -22.33
CA THR A 260 -2.86 -0.44 -22.00
C THR A 260 -1.64 -1.37 -21.95
N LEU A 261 -1.51 -2.11 -20.84
CA LEU A 261 -0.55 -3.21 -20.71
C LEU A 261 -1.29 -4.54 -20.78
N ARG A 262 -0.84 -5.44 -21.66
CA ARG A 262 -1.33 -6.82 -21.78
C ARG A 262 -0.16 -7.79 -21.75
N THR A 263 -0.30 -8.89 -21.01
CA THR A 263 0.68 -9.97 -21.06
C THR A 263 0.44 -10.96 -22.22
N GLU A 264 -0.59 -10.75 -23.04
CA GLU A 264 -0.83 -11.61 -24.20
C GLU A 264 0.17 -11.33 -25.34
N PRO A 265 0.51 -12.35 -26.16
CA PRO A 265 1.26 -12.16 -27.41
C PRO A 265 0.59 -11.14 -28.31
N GLY A 266 1.39 -10.39 -29.05
CA GLY A 266 0.86 -9.42 -30.01
C GLY A 266 1.95 -8.73 -30.82
N SER A 267 1.55 -7.67 -31.51
CA SER A 267 2.47 -6.86 -32.29
C SER A 267 2.87 -5.59 -31.53
N ILE A 268 4.12 -5.19 -31.70
CA ILE A 268 4.59 -3.84 -31.40
C ILE A 268 4.67 -3.10 -32.72
N SER A 269 4.11 -1.89 -32.78
CA SER A 269 4.04 -1.11 -34.01
C SER A 269 4.11 0.39 -33.75
N GLY A 270 4.49 1.14 -34.77
CA GLY A 270 4.57 2.58 -34.71
C GLY A 270 4.94 3.23 -36.03
N ARG A 271 5.31 4.50 -35.95
CA ARG A 271 5.68 5.37 -37.07
C ARG A 271 6.98 6.10 -36.78
N VAL A 272 7.80 6.25 -37.81
CA VAL A 272 8.91 7.19 -37.82
C VAL A 272 8.58 8.31 -38.78
N GLN A 273 8.57 9.55 -38.28
CA GLN A 273 8.19 10.73 -39.05
C GLN A 273 9.21 11.85 -38.85
N ASP A 274 9.35 12.73 -39.83
CA ASP A 274 10.09 13.98 -39.65
C ASP A 274 9.26 15.04 -38.89
N SER A 275 9.87 16.19 -38.60
CA SER A 275 9.22 17.32 -37.91
C SER A 275 8.02 17.92 -38.66
N THR A 276 7.83 17.56 -39.93
CA THR A 276 6.67 17.97 -40.75
C THR A 276 5.54 16.93 -40.74
N GLY A 277 5.74 15.80 -40.06
CA GLY A 277 4.81 14.69 -39.98
C GLY A 277 4.88 13.73 -41.18
N LYS A 278 5.86 13.87 -42.09
CA LYS A 278 6.04 12.96 -43.22
C LYS A 278 6.79 11.71 -42.77
N GLY A 279 6.33 10.53 -43.17
CA GLY A 279 6.98 9.27 -42.84
C GLY A 279 8.41 9.18 -43.39
N VAL A 280 9.30 8.53 -42.65
CA VAL A 280 10.69 8.27 -43.06
C VAL A 280 10.88 6.76 -43.24
N GLY A 281 11.10 6.32 -44.48
CA GLY A 281 11.36 4.90 -44.81
C GLY A 281 12.82 4.48 -44.54
N GLU A 282 13.08 3.17 -44.61
CA GLU A 282 14.43 2.57 -44.43
C GLU A 282 15.09 2.90 -43.08
N VAL A 283 14.29 3.16 -42.05
CA VAL A 283 14.76 3.20 -40.66
C VAL A 283 14.69 1.78 -40.11
N THR A 284 15.81 1.28 -39.58
CA THR A 284 15.86 0.00 -38.88
C THR A 284 15.45 0.20 -37.43
N ILE A 285 14.44 -0.53 -36.99
CA ILE A 285 13.95 -0.56 -35.62
C ILE A 285 14.52 -1.79 -34.95
N TYR A 286 15.34 -1.59 -33.93
CA TYR A 286 15.96 -2.65 -33.14
C TYR A 286 15.15 -2.91 -31.86
N LEU A 287 15.08 -4.17 -31.44
CA LEU A 287 14.44 -4.61 -30.19
C LEU A 287 15.47 -5.34 -29.32
N SER A 288 15.62 -4.89 -28.07
CA SER A 288 16.52 -5.48 -27.07
C SER A 288 15.77 -5.76 -25.74
N PRO A 289 16.07 -6.82 -24.97
CA PRO A 289 17.09 -7.85 -25.20
C PRO A 289 16.84 -8.70 -26.46
N SER A 290 17.84 -9.44 -26.92
CA SER A 290 17.63 -10.54 -27.88
C SER A 290 17.95 -11.87 -27.22
N ILE A 291 17.03 -12.83 -27.29
CA ILE A 291 17.27 -14.18 -26.76
C ILE A 291 18.21 -14.94 -27.71
N PRO A 292 19.39 -15.41 -27.27
CA PRO A 292 20.31 -16.17 -28.11
C PRO A 292 19.65 -17.47 -28.62
N GLY A 293 19.65 -17.67 -29.95
CA GLY A 293 19.10 -18.87 -30.58
C GLY A 293 17.59 -18.84 -30.86
N ASP A 294 16.90 -17.75 -30.54
CA ASP A 294 15.47 -17.59 -30.81
C ASP A 294 15.22 -17.13 -32.26
N LYS A 295 14.08 -17.52 -32.85
CA LYS A 295 13.70 -17.24 -34.25
C LYS A 295 13.14 -15.83 -34.45
N ALA A 296 13.04 -15.04 -33.40
CA ALA A 296 12.35 -13.76 -33.48
C ALA A 296 13.17 -12.69 -34.17
N LYS A 297 12.44 -11.81 -34.86
CA LYS A 297 13.00 -10.63 -35.50
C LYS A 297 13.44 -9.64 -34.41
N THR A 298 14.74 -9.55 -34.18
CA THR A 298 15.37 -8.53 -33.32
C THR A 298 15.45 -7.16 -34.00
N SER A 299 15.00 -7.07 -35.26
CA SER A 299 14.80 -5.81 -35.97
C SER A 299 13.74 -5.89 -37.07
N VAL A 300 13.18 -4.73 -37.43
CA VAL A 300 12.28 -4.54 -38.58
C VAL A 300 12.57 -3.19 -39.24
N GLU A 301 12.44 -3.10 -40.55
CA GLU A 301 12.57 -1.83 -41.28
C GLU A 301 11.21 -1.16 -41.48
N THR A 302 11.19 0.16 -41.38
CA THR A 302 10.01 0.96 -41.75
C THR A 302 9.69 0.83 -43.25
N VAL A 303 8.40 0.86 -43.58
CA VAL A 303 7.91 0.81 -44.97
C VAL A 303 8.48 1.97 -45.81
N ASN A 304 9.23 1.63 -46.85
CA ASN A 304 9.74 2.59 -47.84
C ASN A 304 8.87 2.64 -49.09
N ASN A 305 7.74 3.37 -49.02
CA ASN A 305 6.90 3.63 -50.18
C ASN A 305 6.38 5.09 -50.14
N PRO A 306 7.14 6.06 -50.67
CA PRO A 306 6.78 7.49 -50.64
C PRO A 306 5.42 7.81 -51.28
N SER A 307 4.96 6.97 -52.22
CA SER A 307 3.63 7.10 -52.87
C SER A 307 2.48 6.66 -51.96
N TRP A 308 2.76 5.86 -50.93
CA TRP A 308 1.78 5.45 -49.92
C TRP A 308 1.93 6.32 -48.66
N THR A 309 1.41 7.54 -48.71
CA THR A 309 1.57 8.56 -47.67
C THR A 309 1.12 8.08 -46.28
N ALA A 310 0.07 7.26 -46.22
CA ALA A 310 -0.46 6.75 -44.95
C ALA A 310 0.40 5.63 -44.31
N GLY A 311 1.17 4.89 -45.11
CA GLY A 311 1.98 3.75 -44.66
C GLY A 311 3.49 3.95 -44.74
N HIS A 312 3.99 4.95 -45.47
CA HIS A 312 5.41 5.30 -45.46
C HIS A 312 5.88 5.62 -44.04
N GLY A 313 7.01 5.05 -43.63
CA GLY A 313 7.56 5.23 -42.28
C GLY A 313 6.86 4.42 -41.18
N THR A 314 5.86 3.59 -41.51
CA THR A 314 5.24 2.67 -40.53
C THR A 314 6.10 1.42 -40.34
N TRP A 315 6.05 0.82 -39.15
CA TRP A 315 6.70 -0.44 -38.84
C TRP A 315 5.83 -1.29 -37.90
N ALA A 316 5.98 -2.61 -37.98
CA ALA A 316 5.34 -3.55 -37.07
C ALA A 316 6.16 -4.84 -36.95
N VAL A 317 6.31 -5.34 -35.73
CA VAL A 317 6.92 -6.64 -35.44
C VAL A 317 5.97 -7.44 -34.58
N TYR A 318 5.70 -8.68 -34.97
CA TYR A 318 4.98 -9.63 -34.14
C TYR A 318 5.98 -10.28 -33.18
N THR A 319 5.74 -10.15 -31.88
CA THR A 319 6.65 -10.70 -30.86
C THR A 319 6.52 -12.22 -30.71
N GLY A 320 5.53 -12.86 -31.34
CA GLY A 320 5.39 -14.32 -31.26
C GLY A 320 5.16 -14.80 -29.82
N ASP A 321 5.76 -15.93 -29.48
CA ASP A 321 5.78 -16.44 -28.10
C ASP A 321 6.75 -15.68 -27.20
N GLN A 322 7.42 -14.63 -27.70
CA GLN A 322 8.28 -13.77 -26.90
C GLN A 322 7.47 -12.79 -26.07
N GLN A 323 7.91 -12.63 -24.84
CA GLN A 323 7.07 -12.25 -23.71
C GLN A 323 7.79 -11.23 -22.85
N GLY A 324 7.35 -9.96 -22.83
CA GLY A 324 7.81 -9.00 -21.83
C GLY A 324 8.14 -7.61 -22.37
N THR A 325 9.07 -6.97 -21.66
CA THR A 325 9.50 -5.59 -21.91
C THR A 325 10.71 -5.54 -22.84
N VAL A 326 10.65 -4.65 -23.83
CA VAL A 326 11.71 -4.42 -24.82
C VAL A 326 12.11 -2.95 -24.89
N ILE A 327 13.37 -2.70 -25.18
CA ILE A 327 13.90 -1.40 -25.57
C ILE A 327 13.86 -1.35 -27.10
N VAL A 328 13.04 -0.44 -27.62
CA VAL A 328 12.88 -0.17 -29.05
C VAL A 328 13.76 1.01 -29.44
N THR A 329 14.71 0.78 -30.34
CA THR A 329 15.72 1.77 -30.74
C THR A 329 15.75 1.94 -32.26
N PRO A 330 15.37 3.11 -32.81
CA PRO A 330 15.51 3.39 -34.24
C PRO A 330 16.95 3.70 -34.61
N ALA A 331 17.35 3.31 -35.82
CA ALA A 331 18.66 3.64 -36.39
C ALA A 331 18.57 3.83 -37.91
N LYS A 332 19.22 4.89 -38.39
CA LYS A 332 19.46 5.17 -39.80
C LYS A 332 20.66 6.10 -39.91
N GLU A 333 21.55 5.85 -40.87
CA GLU A 333 22.70 6.73 -41.12
C GLU A 333 22.23 8.12 -41.54
N GLY A 334 22.88 9.17 -41.01
CA GLY A 334 22.51 10.56 -41.30
C GLY A 334 21.24 11.06 -40.61
N TYR A 335 20.71 10.32 -39.62
CA TYR A 335 19.54 10.72 -38.83
C TYR A 335 19.79 10.60 -37.32
N THR A 336 19.09 11.42 -36.56
CA THR A 336 18.93 11.32 -35.10
C THR A 336 17.44 11.14 -34.77
N PHE A 337 17.13 10.53 -33.63
CA PHE A 337 15.76 10.19 -33.26
C PHE A 337 15.37 10.72 -31.89
N ASN A 338 14.13 11.18 -31.77
CA ASN A 338 13.54 11.63 -30.51
C ASN A 338 12.20 10.93 -30.26
N PRO A 339 12.04 10.22 -29.13
CA PRO A 339 13.10 9.86 -28.18
C PRO A 339 14.14 8.93 -28.83
N PRO A 340 15.37 8.82 -28.29
CA PRO A 340 16.40 7.94 -28.87
C PRO A 340 16.06 6.44 -28.73
N PHE A 341 15.23 6.08 -27.75
CA PHE A 341 14.68 4.74 -27.57
C PHE A 341 13.37 4.83 -26.79
N ARG A 342 12.58 3.76 -26.77
CA ARG A 342 11.42 3.60 -25.88
C ARG A 342 11.41 2.23 -25.23
N LYS A 343 11.17 2.17 -23.92
CA LYS A 343 10.86 0.93 -23.19
C LYS A 343 9.38 0.60 -23.41
N VAL A 344 9.07 -0.61 -23.87
CA VAL A 344 7.72 -1.04 -24.27
C VAL A 344 7.42 -2.41 -23.67
N THR A 345 6.31 -2.52 -22.93
CA THR A 345 5.91 -3.75 -22.23
C THR A 345 4.69 -4.39 -22.90
N GLY A 346 4.86 -5.56 -23.51
CA GLY A 346 3.79 -6.26 -24.22
C GLY A 346 3.40 -5.62 -25.57
N PRO A 347 2.23 -5.98 -26.14
CA PRO A 347 1.75 -5.43 -27.40
C PRO A 347 1.45 -3.93 -27.30
N ALA A 348 1.88 -3.16 -28.29
CA ALA A 348 1.67 -1.72 -28.34
C ALA A 348 1.45 -1.23 -29.77
N SER A 349 0.49 -0.32 -29.93
CA SER A 349 0.42 0.61 -31.05
C SER A 349 1.04 1.94 -30.61
N ASP A 350 1.52 2.74 -31.55
CA ASP A 350 2.00 4.11 -31.29
C ASP A 350 3.39 4.21 -30.62
N VAL A 351 4.27 3.23 -30.90
CA VAL A 351 5.70 3.32 -30.59
C VAL A 351 6.40 4.19 -31.63
N ASN A 352 6.17 5.50 -31.52
CA ASN A 352 6.58 6.48 -32.52
C ASN A 352 7.91 7.16 -32.21
N PHE A 353 8.58 7.63 -33.26
CA PHE A 353 9.85 8.36 -33.20
C PHE A 353 9.84 9.53 -34.19
N GLU A 354 10.35 10.69 -33.76
CA GLU A 354 10.65 11.81 -34.65
C GLU A 354 12.09 11.69 -35.16
N ALA A 355 12.28 11.75 -36.48
CA ALA A 355 13.58 11.66 -37.14
C ALA A 355 14.03 13.05 -37.61
N THR A 356 15.25 13.44 -37.24
CA THR A 356 15.88 14.69 -37.68
C THR A 356 17.12 14.38 -38.48
N GLU A 357 17.24 14.93 -39.69
CA GLU A 357 18.44 14.80 -40.52
C GLU A 357 19.65 15.39 -39.79
N ASN A 358 20.73 14.61 -39.75
CA ASN A 358 22.03 15.00 -39.21
C ASN A 358 23.12 14.66 -40.24
N PRO A 359 23.29 15.48 -41.29
CA PRO A 359 24.24 15.25 -42.36
C PRO A 359 25.68 15.22 -41.82
N GLY A 360 26.29 14.04 -41.76
CA GLY A 360 27.64 13.81 -41.20
C GLY A 360 27.67 12.95 -39.93
N GLY A 361 26.52 12.59 -39.36
CA GLY A 361 26.44 11.64 -38.26
C GLY A 361 26.49 10.18 -38.72
N SER A 362 27.42 9.38 -38.20
CA SER A 362 27.40 7.92 -38.33
C SER A 362 26.24 7.33 -37.51
N SER A 363 25.66 6.22 -37.95
CA SER A 363 24.72 5.47 -37.11
C SER A 363 25.46 4.95 -35.87
N SER A 364 24.96 5.28 -34.68
CA SER A 364 25.47 4.67 -33.45
C SER A 364 25.21 3.16 -33.50
N GLN A 365 26.23 2.35 -33.19
CA GLN A 365 26.05 0.91 -33.00
C GLN A 365 25.05 0.70 -31.86
N VAL A 366 23.86 0.17 -32.17
CA VAL A 366 22.88 -0.17 -31.14
C VAL A 366 23.42 -1.35 -30.35
N GLN A 367 23.77 -1.09 -29.08
CA GLN A 367 24.16 -2.14 -28.14
C GLN A 367 22.95 -3.03 -27.87
N MET A 368 23.05 -4.31 -28.22
CA MET A 368 22.03 -5.31 -27.95
C MET A 368 22.39 -6.08 -26.69
N ASP A 369 21.53 -6.04 -25.69
CA ASP A 369 21.63 -6.99 -24.58
C ASP A 369 21.26 -8.38 -25.08
N THR A 370 22.20 -9.32 -25.00
CA THR A 370 22.02 -10.71 -25.46
C THR A 370 21.91 -11.71 -24.30
N GLY A 371 21.96 -11.24 -23.05
CA GLY A 371 22.03 -12.10 -21.86
C GLY A 371 20.73 -12.23 -21.06
N LEU A 372 19.76 -11.33 -21.25
CA LEU A 372 18.57 -11.24 -20.40
C LEU A 372 17.28 -11.74 -21.10
N PRO A 373 16.44 -12.53 -20.41
CA PRO A 373 15.11 -12.85 -20.90
C PRO A 373 14.18 -11.63 -20.80
N TRP A 374 13.19 -11.56 -21.68
CA TRP A 374 12.12 -10.56 -21.57
C TRP A 374 11.24 -10.90 -20.36
N SER A 375 10.84 -9.86 -19.62
CA SER A 375 9.87 -9.98 -18.52
C SER A 375 8.88 -8.82 -18.58
N TRP A 376 7.60 -9.04 -18.26
CA TRP A 376 6.68 -7.91 -18.13
C TRP A 376 7.00 -7.18 -16.84
N GLU A 377 7.39 -5.92 -16.97
CA GLU A 377 7.84 -5.11 -15.84
C GLU A 377 7.13 -3.75 -15.87
N ILE A 378 6.76 -3.29 -14.68
CA ILE A 378 6.45 -1.88 -14.39
C ILE A 378 7.48 -1.40 -13.38
N ASP A 379 8.29 -0.42 -13.76
CA ASP A 379 9.39 0.14 -12.96
C ASP A 379 9.31 1.67 -12.84
N GLU A 380 8.19 2.24 -13.25
CA GLU A 380 7.89 3.66 -13.14
C GLU A 380 6.45 3.84 -12.65
N ASP A 381 6.19 4.98 -11.99
CA ASP A 381 4.84 5.40 -11.68
C ASP A 381 4.07 5.66 -12.98
N GLY A 382 2.76 5.43 -12.97
CA GLY A 382 2.00 5.55 -14.21
C GLY A 382 0.50 5.40 -14.07
N TYR A 383 -0.18 6.00 -15.04
CA TYR A 383 -1.60 5.84 -15.26
C TYR A 383 -1.85 4.85 -16.42
N TYR A 384 -2.71 3.86 -16.21
CA TYR A 384 -3.05 2.83 -17.19
C TYR A 384 -4.56 2.80 -17.43
N ASP A 385 -4.98 2.76 -18.69
CA ASP A 385 -6.37 2.48 -19.04
C ASP A 385 -6.73 1.02 -18.72
N THR A 386 -5.78 0.09 -18.93
CA THR A 386 -5.96 -1.31 -18.59
C THR A 386 -4.61 -1.96 -18.28
N ILE A 387 -4.57 -2.76 -17.22
CA ILE A 387 -3.53 -3.77 -16.99
C ILE A 387 -4.24 -5.12 -17.05
N ALA A 388 -3.87 -5.96 -18.02
CA ALA A 388 -4.40 -7.31 -18.18
C ALA A 388 -3.29 -8.36 -18.12
N VAL A 389 -3.38 -9.25 -17.13
CA VAL A 389 -2.41 -10.33 -16.91
C VAL A 389 -3.12 -11.67 -17.09
N THR A 390 -2.81 -12.37 -18.18
CA THR A 390 -3.51 -13.60 -18.57
C THR A 390 -2.58 -14.75 -18.97
N GLY A 391 -3.07 -15.99 -18.87
CA GLY A 391 -2.42 -17.18 -19.46
C GLY A 391 -1.18 -17.69 -18.71
N ASP A 392 -1.27 -17.76 -17.38
CA ASP A 392 -0.27 -18.16 -16.40
C ASP A 392 0.99 -17.28 -16.33
N ARG A 393 0.93 -16.11 -16.97
CA ARG A 393 2.04 -15.16 -17.08
C ARG A 393 2.25 -14.34 -15.81
N MET A 394 3.46 -13.84 -15.66
CA MET A 394 3.88 -13.04 -14.51
C MET A 394 4.19 -11.60 -14.93
N LEU A 395 3.57 -10.62 -14.28
CA LEU A 395 3.93 -9.21 -14.34
C LEU A 395 4.67 -8.85 -13.04
N SER A 396 5.88 -8.34 -13.18
CA SER A 396 6.65 -7.81 -12.06
C SER A 396 6.43 -6.30 -11.92
N ILE A 397 6.21 -5.84 -10.69
CA ILE A 397 6.19 -4.42 -10.37
C ILE A 397 7.39 -4.13 -9.49
N ASN A 398 8.34 -3.38 -10.04
CA ASN A 398 9.59 -3.05 -9.39
C ASN A 398 9.42 -1.80 -8.51
N LEU A 399 9.57 -2.00 -7.20
CA LEU A 399 9.39 -0.98 -6.17
C LEU A 399 10.64 -0.11 -5.99
N GLN A 400 11.81 -0.59 -6.43
CA GLN A 400 13.09 0.13 -6.38
C GLN A 400 13.46 0.66 -4.98
N GLY A 401 13.03 -0.01 -3.90
CA GLY A 401 13.29 0.43 -2.52
C GLY A 401 12.34 1.53 -2.01
N GLY A 402 11.40 2.00 -2.84
CA GLY A 402 10.55 3.15 -2.55
C GLY A 402 9.05 2.89 -2.66
N THR A 403 8.28 3.97 -2.73
CA THR A 403 6.83 3.88 -3.00
C THR A 403 6.58 4.01 -4.49
N ARG A 404 6.02 2.95 -5.09
CA ARG A 404 5.51 2.92 -6.46
C ARG A 404 4.04 3.34 -6.47
N ILE A 405 3.66 4.28 -7.32
CA ILE A 405 2.27 4.73 -7.44
C ILE A 405 1.72 4.37 -8.82
N LEU A 406 0.70 3.50 -8.84
CA LEU A 406 -0.01 3.11 -10.06
C LEU A 406 -1.46 3.52 -9.97
N ARG A 407 -1.97 4.12 -11.04
CA ARG A 407 -3.39 4.40 -11.23
C ARG A 407 -3.90 3.62 -12.43
N VAL A 408 -4.95 2.83 -12.25
CA VAL A 408 -5.42 1.88 -13.27
C VAL A 408 -6.93 1.98 -13.38
N LYS A 409 -7.47 2.23 -14.57
CA LYS A 409 -8.93 2.17 -14.75
C LYS A 409 -9.44 0.74 -14.58
N LYS A 410 -8.83 -0.20 -15.30
CA LYS A 410 -9.23 -1.62 -15.33
C LYS A 410 -8.05 -2.54 -15.05
N LEU A 411 -8.09 -3.25 -13.93
CA LEU A 411 -7.11 -4.27 -13.59
C LEU A 411 -7.77 -5.65 -13.73
N ASP A 412 -7.29 -6.44 -14.69
CA ASP A 412 -7.88 -7.74 -15.05
C ASP A 412 -6.82 -8.84 -15.00
N ILE A 413 -6.92 -9.73 -14.01
CA ILE A 413 -5.96 -10.81 -13.79
C ILE A 413 -6.71 -12.13 -13.96
N GLN A 414 -6.46 -12.79 -15.08
CA GLN A 414 -7.17 -13.99 -15.50
C GLN A 414 -6.22 -15.16 -15.72
N GLN A 415 -6.12 -16.05 -14.72
CA GLN A 415 -5.03 -17.02 -14.65
C GLN A 415 -3.68 -16.30 -14.76
N GLY A 416 -3.45 -15.25 -13.98
CA GLY A 416 -2.23 -14.42 -14.07
C GLY A 416 -1.55 -14.24 -12.73
N LYS A 417 -0.30 -13.78 -12.74
CA LYS A 417 0.47 -13.48 -11.52
C LYS A 417 1.00 -12.05 -11.57
N ILE A 418 0.81 -11.28 -10.51
CA ILE A 418 1.53 -10.03 -10.28
C ILE A 418 2.41 -10.23 -9.06
N VAL A 419 3.69 -9.88 -9.19
CA VAL A 419 4.70 -10.00 -8.12
C VAL A 419 5.32 -8.63 -7.88
N LEU A 420 5.48 -8.25 -6.62
CA LEU A 420 6.22 -7.05 -6.24
C LEU A 420 7.69 -7.43 -6.06
N VAL A 421 8.59 -6.62 -6.64
CA VAL A 421 10.03 -6.89 -6.66
C VAL A 421 10.78 -5.72 -6.05
N GLY A 422 11.71 -6.04 -5.16
CA GLY A 422 12.46 -5.05 -4.37
C GLY A 422 11.68 -4.62 -3.12
N ASP A 423 12.41 -4.05 -2.17
CA ASP A 423 11.81 -3.49 -0.95
C ASP A 423 10.95 -2.27 -1.30
N GLY A 424 10.01 -1.92 -0.42
CA GLY A 424 9.16 -0.74 -0.55
C GLY A 424 7.67 -1.04 -0.58
N LYS A 425 6.89 -0.17 -1.22
CA LYS A 425 5.43 -0.22 -1.20
C LYS A 425 4.81 0.10 -2.55
N LEU A 426 3.77 -0.63 -2.94
CA LEU A 426 2.88 -0.29 -4.04
C LEU A 426 1.60 0.36 -3.49
N ILE A 427 1.33 1.59 -3.93
CA ILE A 427 0.02 2.23 -3.81
C ILE A 427 -0.69 2.11 -5.16
N LEU A 428 -1.74 1.31 -5.19
CA LEU A 428 -2.49 0.97 -6.40
C LEU A 428 -3.90 1.57 -6.34
N TYR A 429 -4.17 2.57 -7.17
CA TYR A 429 -5.51 3.12 -7.37
C TYR A 429 -6.21 2.38 -8.51
N VAL A 430 -7.37 1.78 -8.24
CA VAL A 430 -8.20 1.12 -9.26
C VAL A 430 -9.56 1.83 -9.37
N GLU A 431 -9.87 2.38 -10.55
CA GLU A 431 -10.99 3.30 -10.71
C GLU A 431 -12.32 2.62 -11.04
N GLU A 432 -12.32 1.64 -11.96
CA GLU A 432 -13.55 1.09 -12.52
C GLU A 432 -13.73 -0.39 -12.20
N THR A 433 -12.76 -1.22 -12.58
CA THR A 433 -12.91 -2.68 -12.49
C THR A 433 -11.66 -3.34 -11.94
N PHE A 434 -11.85 -4.23 -10.97
CA PHE A 434 -10.84 -5.16 -10.49
C PHE A 434 -11.37 -6.59 -10.65
N ASN A 435 -10.72 -7.38 -11.49
CA ASN A 435 -11.01 -8.78 -11.68
C ASN A 435 -9.80 -9.61 -11.26
N LEU A 436 -10.01 -10.53 -10.32
CA LEU A 436 -9.05 -11.55 -9.93
C LEU A 436 -9.77 -12.89 -10.05
N ASN A 437 -9.51 -13.65 -11.12
CA ASN A 437 -10.24 -14.89 -11.41
C ASN A 437 -9.30 -16.06 -11.74
N GLY A 438 -9.84 -17.28 -11.86
CA GLY A 438 -9.05 -18.49 -12.04
C GLY A 438 -8.17 -18.80 -10.83
N SER A 439 -6.90 -19.15 -11.07
CA SER A 439 -5.87 -19.38 -10.05
C SER A 439 -4.92 -18.19 -9.91
N SER A 440 -5.42 -16.98 -10.19
CA SER A 440 -4.61 -15.77 -10.22
C SER A 440 -4.03 -15.38 -8.87
N LYS A 441 -2.85 -14.78 -8.89
CA LYS A 441 -2.08 -14.40 -7.70
C LYS A 441 -1.66 -12.95 -7.80
N LEU A 442 -1.89 -12.18 -6.74
CA LEU A 442 -1.39 -10.83 -6.62
C LEU A 442 -0.57 -10.75 -5.33
N ASN A 443 0.73 -10.50 -5.51
CA ASN A 443 1.73 -10.39 -4.44
C ASN A 443 1.85 -11.64 -3.55
N LEU A 444 1.61 -12.83 -4.11
CA LEU A 444 1.78 -14.08 -3.34
C LEU A 444 3.19 -14.16 -2.77
N ASP A 445 3.30 -14.58 -1.50
CA ASP A 445 4.53 -14.70 -0.72
C ASP A 445 5.22 -13.36 -0.36
N GLY A 446 4.64 -12.23 -0.76
CA GLY A 446 5.09 -10.89 -0.35
C GLY A 446 4.54 -10.46 1.00
N ASP A 447 4.97 -9.28 1.47
CA ASP A 447 4.43 -8.65 2.68
C ASP A 447 3.07 -7.99 2.39
N HIS A 448 2.04 -8.26 3.21
CA HIS A 448 0.73 -7.62 3.08
C HIS A 448 0.72 -6.09 3.31
N ASN A 449 1.79 -5.53 3.89
CA ASN A 449 1.96 -4.09 4.10
C ASN A 449 2.65 -3.42 2.90
N SER A 450 3.26 -4.20 2.02
CA SER A 450 3.89 -3.73 0.77
C SER A 450 2.86 -3.36 -0.32
N LEU A 451 1.57 -3.67 -0.13
CA LEU A 451 0.52 -3.34 -1.09
C LEU A 451 -0.69 -2.68 -0.40
N ILE A 452 -1.05 -1.49 -0.88
CA ILE A 452 -2.37 -0.91 -0.63
C ILE A 452 -3.11 -0.71 -1.94
N MET A 453 -4.31 -1.28 -2.06
CA MET A 453 -5.22 -1.03 -3.16
C MET A 453 -6.37 -0.10 -2.73
N PHE A 454 -6.50 1.06 -3.38
CA PHE A 454 -7.65 1.94 -3.28
C PHE A 454 -8.61 1.67 -4.45
N PHE A 455 -9.79 1.11 -4.17
CA PHE A 455 -10.78 0.76 -5.19
C PHE A 455 -12.00 1.68 -5.15
N ASN A 456 -12.33 2.29 -6.28
CA ASN A 456 -13.51 3.17 -6.41
C ASN A 456 -14.55 2.65 -7.41
N GLY A 457 -14.33 1.46 -7.97
CA GLY A 457 -15.32 0.84 -8.85
C GLY A 457 -16.62 0.54 -8.10
N GLY A 458 -17.71 0.47 -8.85
CA GLY A 458 -19.03 0.10 -8.30
C GLY A 458 -19.20 -1.42 -8.13
N GLY A 459 -20.34 -1.82 -7.59
CA GLY A 459 -20.74 -3.23 -7.50
C GLY A 459 -20.07 -4.00 -6.36
N THR A 460 -19.56 -5.19 -6.67
CA THR A 460 -18.96 -6.11 -5.69
C THR A 460 -17.54 -6.50 -6.11
N LEU A 461 -16.58 -6.31 -5.20
CA LEU A 461 -15.26 -6.93 -5.30
C LEU A 461 -15.39 -8.42 -5.01
N ASN A 462 -15.22 -9.23 -6.05
CA ASN A 462 -15.41 -10.67 -5.99
C ASN A 462 -14.05 -11.37 -5.94
N PHE A 463 -13.84 -12.09 -4.84
CA PHE A 463 -12.75 -13.03 -4.68
C PHE A 463 -13.38 -14.44 -4.70
N ALA A 464 -13.27 -15.14 -5.83
CA ALA A 464 -13.75 -16.53 -5.98
C ALA A 464 -12.64 -17.45 -6.55
N GLY A 465 -12.84 -18.77 -6.53
CA GLY A 465 -11.88 -19.73 -7.08
C GLY A 465 -10.68 -20.03 -6.18
N ALA A 466 -9.50 -20.18 -6.78
CA ALA A 466 -8.23 -20.49 -6.11
C ALA A 466 -7.27 -19.28 -6.19
N THR A 467 -7.83 -18.08 -6.07
CA THR A 467 -7.10 -16.83 -6.14
C THR A 467 -6.38 -16.50 -4.83
N ARG A 468 -5.35 -15.66 -4.94
CA ARG A 468 -4.54 -15.17 -3.81
C ARG A 468 -4.32 -13.67 -3.95
N PHE A 469 -4.61 -12.92 -2.89
CA PHE A 469 -4.32 -11.49 -2.78
C PHE A 469 -3.61 -11.25 -1.45
N VAL A 470 -2.39 -10.72 -1.51
CA VAL A 470 -1.61 -10.37 -0.32
C VAL A 470 -1.36 -8.86 -0.32
N GLY A 471 -2.08 -8.16 0.55
CA GLY A 471 -2.16 -6.71 0.55
C GLY A 471 -3.39 -6.23 1.30
N SER A 472 -3.47 -4.92 1.52
CA SER A 472 -4.65 -4.28 2.10
C SER A 472 -5.49 -3.55 1.06
N ILE A 473 -6.81 -3.52 1.26
CA ILE A 473 -7.78 -2.94 0.33
C ILE A 473 -8.60 -1.88 1.06
N TYR A 474 -8.75 -0.69 0.47
CA TYR A 474 -9.83 0.23 0.80
C TYR A 474 -10.75 0.40 -0.42
N ALA A 475 -11.95 -0.18 -0.35
CA ALA A 475 -13.01 0.03 -1.33
C ALA A 475 -13.97 1.16 -0.92
N LYS A 476 -14.12 2.19 -1.77
CA LYS A 476 -14.96 3.35 -1.45
C LYS A 476 -16.42 2.99 -1.22
N ASN A 477 -17.01 2.25 -2.15
CA ASN A 477 -18.46 1.94 -2.16
C ASN A 477 -18.77 0.48 -2.50
N ALA A 478 -17.78 -0.31 -2.89
CA ALA A 478 -18.02 -1.66 -3.40
C ALA A 478 -18.29 -2.64 -2.26
N SER A 479 -19.33 -3.46 -2.41
CA SER A 479 -19.53 -4.62 -1.53
C SER A 479 -18.38 -5.62 -1.73
N VAL A 480 -18.17 -6.52 -0.78
CA VAL A 480 -17.07 -7.50 -0.86
C VAL A 480 -17.64 -8.91 -0.75
N SER A 481 -17.25 -9.79 -1.67
CA SER A 481 -17.62 -11.21 -1.63
C SER A 481 -16.38 -12.08 -1.69
N ILE A 482 -16.19 -12.91 -0.66
CA ILE A 482 -15.10 -13.87 -0.53
C ILE A 482 -15.73 -15.27 -0.53
N ALA A 483 -15.40 -16.06 -1.54
CA ALA A 483 -15.93 -17.41 -1.74
C ALA A 483 -14.85 -18.36 -2.27
N GLY A 484 -15.13 -19.66 -2.34
CA GLY A 484 -14.18 -20.67 -2.84
C GLY A 484 -13.02 -20.93 -1.88
N SER A 485 -11.90 -21.49 -2.35
CA SER A 485 -10.72 -21.78 -1.54
C SER A 485 -9.70 -20.64 -1.60
N ASN A 486 -10.20 -19.41 -1.52
CA ASN A 486 -9.41 -18.20 -1.58
C ASN A 486 -8.68 -17.90 -0.29
N ASN A 487 -7.61 -17.10 -0.41
CA ASN A 487 -6.88 -16.55 0.70
C ASN A 487 -6.62 -15.08 0.39
N ILE A 488 -7.18 -14.20 1.21
CA ILE A 488 -6.80 -12.81 1.29
C ILE A 488 -5.97 -12.69 2.57
N ASP A 489 -4.76 -12.16 2.43
CA ASP A 489 -3.86 -11.88 3.52
C ASP A 489 -3.60 -10.37 3.56
N GLY A 490 -4.13 -9.72 4.59
CA GLY A 490 -4.14 -8.27 4.74
C GLY A 490 -5.54 -7.71 5.04
N SER A 491 -5.61 -6.41 5.30
CA SER A 491 -6.81 -5.78 5.85
C SER A 491 -7.77 -5.29 4.75
N ILE A 492 -9.08 -5.33 5.01
CA ILE A 492 -10.12 -4.83 4.11
C ILE A 492 -10.91 -3.74 4.82
N VAL A 493 -10.95 -2.55 4.23
CA VAL A 493 -11.86 -1.46 4.57
C VAL A 493 -12.85 -1.29 3.43
N THR A 494 -14.15 -1.20 3.72
CA THR A 494 -15.14 -0.92 2.68
C THR A 494 -16.28 -0.02 3.13
N GLY A 495 -16.66 0.93 2.28
CA GLY A 495 -17.90 1.69 2.40
C GLY A 495 -19.12 1.04 1.73
N GLY A 496 -18.98 -0.17 1.18
CA GLY A 496 -20.09 -0.93 0.62
C GLY A 496 -21.14 -1.36 1.65
N SER A 497 -22.32 -1.76 1.18
CA SER A 497 -23.45 -2.13 2.03
C SER A 497 -23.49 -3.60 2.46
N ALA A 498 -22.67 -4.45 1.83
CA ALA A 498 -22.65 -5.89 2.11
C ALA A 498 -21.23 -6.46 2.07
N VAL A 499 -20.97 -7.41 2.97
CA VAL A 499 -19.79 -8.28 2.93
C VAL A 499 -20.24 -9.72 3.10
N SER A 500 -19.72 -10.64 2.29
CA SER A 500 -20.03 -12.07 2.41
C SER A 500 -18.76 -12.93 2.40
N VAL A 501 -18.69 -13.89 3.32
CA VAL A 501 -17.65 -14.92 3.39
C VAL A 501 -18.32 -16.28 3.37
N THR A 502 -18.19 -17.03 2.28
CA THR A 502 -19.02 -18.24 2.04
C THR A 502 -18.19 -19.44 1.58
N GLY A 503 -18.74 -20.64 1.78
CA GLY A 503 -18.10 -21.89 1.33
C GLY A 503 -16.96 -22.31 2.24
N ALA A 504 -15.87 -22.86 1.68
CA ALA A 504 -14.65 -23.19 2.42
C ALA A 504 -13.59 -22.07 2.33
N ALA A 505 -14.05 -20.82 2.23
CA ALA A 505 -13.17 -19.67 2.17
C ALA A 505 -12.50 -19.46 3.53
N ASP A 506 -11.16 -19.50 3.54
CA ASP A 506 -10.35 -19.07 4.66
C ASP A 506 -9.90 -17.64 4.38
N ALA A 507 -10.74 -16.69 4.80
CA ALA A 507 -10.32 -15.29 4.82
C ALA A 507 -9.40 -15.13 6.05
N ASN A 508 -8.14 -14.75 5.81
CA ASN A 508 -7.22 -14.34 6.87
C ASN A 508 -7.02 -12.81 6.89
N PRO A 509 -8.07 -11.96 6.82
CA PRO A 509 -7.88 -10.54 6.94
C PRO A 509 -7.65 -10.15 8.39
N MET A 510 -6.55 -9.46 8.67
CA MET A 510 -6.25 -8.99 10.03
C MET A 510 -7.35 -8.07 10.57
N LEU A 511 -7.92 -7.26 9.68
CA LEU A 511 -9.05 -6.39 9.93
C LEU A 511 -10.03 -6.41 8.76
N LEU A 512 -11.30 -6.67 9.04
CA LEU A 512 -12.43 -6.44 8.17
C LEU A 512 -13.25 -5.26 8.71
N TYR A 513 -13.00 -4.06 8.19
CA TYR A 513 -13.61 -2.81 8.64
C TYR A 513 -14.70 -2.34 7.67
N SER A 514 -15.95 -2.61 8.01
CA SER A 514 -17.13 -2.42 7.15
C SER A 514 -18.31 -1.85 7.95
N PRO A 515 -18.16 -0.71 8.66
CA PRO A 515 -19.11 -0.27 9.70
C PRO A 515 -20.54 -0.01 9.19
N ASN A 516 -20.71 0.17 7.88
CA ASN A 516 -22.02 0.37 7.23
C ASN A 516 -22.60 -0.91 6.58
N ALA A 517 -21.85 -2.02 6.56
CA ALA A 517 -22.19 -3.22 5.83
C ALA A 517 -22.90 -4.27 6.68
N SER A 518 -23.79 -5.04 6.05
CA SER A 518 -24.25 -6.32 6.60
C SER A 518 -23.26 -7.42 6.22
N LEU A 519 -22.64 -8.05 7.22
CA LEU A 519 -21.76 -9.21 7.06
C LEU A 519 -22.57 -10.51 7.11
N THR A 520 -22.36 -11.38 6.12
CA THR A 520 -22.83 -12.77 6.12
C THR A 520 -21.66 -13.74 6.09
N VAL A 521 -21.56 -14.64 7.06
CA VAL A 521 -20.59 -15.75 7.06
C VAL A 521 -21.35 -17.07 7.01
N SER A 522 -21.17 -17.88 5.97
CA SER A 522 -21.98 -19.09 5.80
C SER A 522 -21.20 -20.30 5.26
N GLY A 523 -21.81 -21.48 5.33
CA GLY A 523 -21.15 -22.74 4.99
C GLY A 523 -20.07 -23.05 6.02
N SER A 524 -18.81 -23.14 5.59
CA SER A 524 -17.65 -23.34 6.48
C SER A 524 -16.69 -22.14 6.45
N GLY A 525 -17.20 -20.96 6.09
CA GLY A 525 -16.40 -19.76 5.90
C GLY A 525 -15.73 -19.34 7.21
N LYS A 526 -14.46 -18.93 7.12
CA LYS A 526 -13.67 -18.48 8.26
C LYS A 526 -13.15 -17.07 8.07
N ILE A 527 -13.20 -16.29 9.14
CA ILE A 527 -12.52 -14.99 9.27
C ILE A 527 -11.55 -15.11 10.44
N LYS A 528 -10.28 -14.77 10.23
CA LYS A 528 -9.27 -14.66 11.29
C LYS A 528 -8.78 -13.22 11.41
N GLY A 529 -9.11 -12.56 12.52
CA GLY A 529 -8.83 -11.15 12.75
C GLY A 529 -10.00 -10.45 13.44
N THR A 530 -10.07 -9.13 13.28
CA THR A 530 -11.16 -8.30 13.81
C THR A 530 -12.18 -8.00 12.71
N ALA A 531 -13.47 -8.15 12.97
CA ALA A 531 -14.54 -7.67 12.08
C ALA A 531 -15.34 -6.53 12.71
N VAL A 532 -15.43 -5.38 12.06
CA VAL A 532 -16.27 -4.23 12.46
C VAL A 532 -17.36 -4.03 11.42
N VAL A 533 -18.62 -4.25 11.77
CA VAL A 533 -19.73 -4.31 10.81
C VAL A 533 -20.99 -3.63 11.34
N LYS A 534 -21.98 -3.39 10.46
CA LYS A 534 -23.29 -2.88 10.90
C LYS A 534 -24.16 -3.98 11.48
N LYS A 535 -24.22 -5.11 10.78
CA LYS A 535 -24.97 -6.32 11.15
C LYS A 535 -24.12 -7.53 10.84
N CYS A 536 -24.25 -8.58 11.64
CA CYS A 536 -23.59 -9.85 11.40
C CYS A 536 -24.62 -10.99 11.40
N THR A 537 -24.59 -11.82 10.37
CA THR A 537 -25.34 -13.08 10.29
C THR A 537 -24.37 -14.20 9.97
N MET A 538 -24.31 -15.20 10.85
CA MET A 538 -23.50 -16.40 10.67
C MET A 538 -24.39 -17.63 10.55
N ASP A 539 -24.06 -18.55 9.64
CA ASP A 539 -24.80 -19.80 9.40
C ASP A 539 -23.83 -20.95 9.09
N GLY A 540 -24.30 -22.19 9.15
CA GLY A 540 -23.52 -23.39 8.89
C GLY A 540 -22.51 -23.66 10.00
N ALA A 541 -21.31 -24.10 9.62
CA ALA A 541 -20.17 -24.29 10.51
C ALA A 541 -19.16 -23.13 10.38
N SER A 542 -19.65 -21.90 10.22
CA SER A 542 -18.81 -20.72 10.03
C SER A 542 -18.09 -20.29 11.31
N ARG A 543 -16.93 -19.64 11.13
CA ARG A 543 -16.06 -19.23 12.24
C ARG A 543 -15.57 -17.79 12.11
N ILE A 544 -15.61 -17.03 13.20
CA ILE A 544 -14.80 -15.82 13.36
C ILE A 544 -13.83 -16.08 14.53
N THR A 545 -12.55 -15.82 14.34
CA THR A 545 -11.53 -16.01 15.38
C THR A 545 -10.73 -14.72 15.51
N ALA A 546 -10.65 -14.16 16.71
CA ALA A 546 -9.80 -13.00 16.98
C ALA A 546 -8.34 -13.27 16.59
N GLY A 547 -7.66 -12.24 16.10
CA GLY A 547 -6.21 -12.28 15.89
C GLY A 547 -5.47 -12.26 17.23
N THR A 548 -4.25 -12.80 17.23
CA THR A 548 -3.35 -12.77 18.41
C THR A 548 -2.67 -11.41 18.60
N SER A 549 -2.72 -10.54 17.59
CA SER A 549 -2.27 -9.15 17.59
C SER A 549 -3.05 -8.37 16.52
N ALA A 550 -3.15 -7.05 16.66
CA ALA A 550 -3.70 -6.19 15.62
C ALA A 550 -2.55 -5.49 14.91
N ASP A 551 -2.23 -5.94 13.70
CA ASP A 551 -1.55 -5.05 12.77
C ASP A 551 -2.54 -3.98 12.32
N THR A 552 -2.35 -2.79 12.87
CA THR A 552 -3.14 -1.61 12.55
C THR A 552 -2.42 -0.69 11.58
N ALA A 553 -1.25 -1.06 11.04
CA ALA A 553 -0.43 -0.20 10.19
C ALA A 553 -1.23 0.32 8.99
N PHE A 554 -1.95 -0.58 8.30
CA PHE A 554 -2.85 -0.19 7.22
C PHE A 554 -3.96 0.76 7.69
N LEU A 555 -4.69 0.39 8.75
CA LEU A 555 -5.80 1.19 9.26
C LEU A 555 -5.32 2.59 9.64
N ASN A 556 -4.22 2.70 10.38
CA ASN A 556 -3.64 3.96 10.84
C ASN A 556 -3.12 4.82 9.68
N SER A 557 -2.77 4.22 8.54
CA SER A 557 -2.33 4.94 7.34
C SER A 557 -3.46 5.63 6.56
N LEU A 558 -4.73 5.36 6.89
CA LEU A 558 -5.88 5.94 6.18
C LEU A 558 -6.20 7.37 6.67
N LEU A 559 -6.99 8.10 5.89
CA LEU A 559 -7.31 9.51 6.14
C LEU A 559 -8.46 9.65 7.16
N TRP A 560 -8.16 9.66 8.45
CA TRP A 560 -9.16 9.68 9.52
C TRP A 560 -9.63 11.06 9.99
N GLY A 561 -9.01 12.13 9.53
CA GLY A 561 -9.26 13.47 10.07
C GLY A 561 -8.64 13.66 11.47
N PRO A 562 -9.08 14.66 12.25
CA PRO A 562 -8.41 15.07 13.48
C PRO A 562 -8.51 14.04 14.61
N ASP A 563 -9.54 13.20 14.62
CA ASP A 563 -9.79 12.23 15.70
C ASP A 563 -8.99 10.92 15.53
N GLY A 564 -8.34 10.73 14.37
CA GLY A 564 -7.58 9.52 14.08
C GLY A 564 -8.46 8.26 13.92
N PRO A 565 -7.83 7.09 13.72
CA PRO A 565 -8.54 5.82 13.61
C PRO A 565 -9.27 5.48 14.92
N PRO A 566 -10.49 4.92 14.86
CA PRO A 566 -11.20 4.47 16.05
C PRO A 566 -10.50 3.27 16.68
N SER A 567 -10.56 3.17 18.01
CA SER A 567 -9.99 2.03 18.74
C SER A 567 -10.71 0.72 18.41
N LEU A 568 -9.95 -0.31 18.11
CA LEU A 568 -10.42 -1.69 17.94
C LEU A 568 -10.38 -2.50 19.25
N PHE A 569 -10.01 -1.85 20.35
CA PHE A 569 -9.81 -2.48 21.65
C PHE A 569 -11.00 -2.26 22.58
N LEU A 570 -11.21 -3.26 23.44
CA LEU A 570 -12.23 -3.25 24.49
C LEU A 570 -12.11 -2.07 25.46
N ASN A 571 -10.90 -1.64 25.76
CA ASN A 571 -10.64 -0.40 26.45
C ASN A 571 -10.16 0.59 25.38
N GLU A 572 -10.86 1.70 25.21
CA GLU A 572 -10.16 2.88 24.68
C GLU A 572 -9.02 3.16 25.69
N PRO A 573 -7.77 3.42 25.26
CA PRO A 573 -6.78 3.93 26.20
C PRO A 573 -7.40 5.15 26.87
N GLU A 574 -7.70 5.06 28.17
CA GLU A 574 -8.29 6.17 28.90
C GLU A 574 -7.36 7.39 28.74
N PRO A 575 -7.87 8.62 28.52
CA PRO A 575 -7.06 9.79 28.78
C PRO A 575 -6.54 9.67 30.22
N PRO A 576 -5.24 9.87 30.47
CA PRO A 576 -4.54 9.26 31.59
C PRO A 576 -5.25 9.59 32.91
N ARG A 577 -5.97 8.60 33.44
CA ARG A 577 -6.22 8.45 34.86
C ARG A 577 -5.17 7.50 35.36
N GLU A 578 -4.45 7.94 36.39
CA GLU A 578 -3.42 7.14 37.03
C GLU A 578 -4.03 5.83 37.53
N PRO A 579 -3.57 4.68 37.04
CA PRO A 579 -2.88 3.76 37.93
C PRO A 579 -1.83 2.84 37.27
N SER A 580 -1.08 2.21 38.16
CA SER A 580 -0.02 1.20 38.00
C SER A 580 -0.36 0.02 37.09
N ASP A 581 0.34 -0.08 35.96
CA ASP A 581 1.04 -1.27 35.44
C ASP A 581 1.47 -0.97 34.00
N THR A 582 2.61 -0.29 33.90
CA THR A 582 3.07 0.42 32.71
C THR A 582 4.15 -0.37 31.99
N THR A 583 4.21 -0.28 30.66
CA THR A 583 5.40 -0.69 29.91
C THR A 583 6.49 0.39 30.05
N TRP A 584 7.75 0.10 29.70
CA TRP A 584 8.79 1.14 29.72
C TRP A 584 8.43 2.40 28.90
N ARG A 585 7.58 2.26 27.87
CA ARG A 585 7.08 3.37 27.03
C ARG A 585 6.15 4.32 27.78
N ASP A 586 5.56 3.84 28.87
CA ASP A 586 4.65 4.57 29.76
C ASP A 586 5.33 4.97 31.09
N ARG A 587 6.46 4.32 31.44
CA ARG A 587 7.29 4.63 32.61
C ARG A 587 8.29 5.74 32.37
N GLY A 588 8.74 5.90 31.12
CA GLY A 588 9.61 7.00 30.74
C GLY A 588 8.86 8.22 30.20
N LYS A 589 9.57 9.33 30.03
CA LYS A 589 9.02 10.62 29.61
C LYS A 589 9.84 11.19 28.48
N TRP A 590 9.17 11.56 27.40
CA TRP A 590 9.75 12.41 26.37
C TRP A 590 10.05 13.79 26.97
N ILE A 591 11.31 14.19 26.90
CA ILE A 591 11.73 15.51 27.32
C ILE A 591 11.64 16.42 26.10
N LYS A 592 10.90 17.51 26.25
CA LYS A 592 10.84 18.55 25.23
C LYS A 592 12.22 19.23 25.16
N ILE A 593 12.86 19.11 24.00
CA ILE A 593 14.12 19.76 23.66
C ILE A 593 13.87 21.21 23.25
#